data_AF-A0A4Q4NUS7-F1
#
_entry.id   AF-A0A4Q4NUS7-F1
#
_cell.length_a   1.000
_cell.length_b   1.000
_cell.length_c   1.000
_cell.angle_alpha   90.00
_cell.angle_beta   90.00
_cell.angle_gamma   90.00
#
_symmetry.space_group_name_H-M   'P 1'
#
loop_
_entity.id
_entity.type
_entity.pdbx_description
1 polymer ?
#
loop_
_entity_poly.entity_id
_entity_poly.type
_entity_poly.pdbx_seq_one_letter_code
_entity_poly.pdbx_strand_id
1 'polypeptide(L)'
;MHDRDIVHLDVKPDNVLVDCRNVDRDVVVEQVQISDLENAAYLPKPRCIKGMLAGNDDWRCPEGHVKGELNKPSDSYSFGLVCICAVLGRVILGRDDDFRLHVSKGALPALIRLQRQISYFGDKEGLNGLMKHVGDEEVNFEVLEMLWEERAADYIPYVPFSEWTGVDLAFKDLIRGLNNLDPSRRLTACQTLDHPWFEGVESA
;
A
#
# COMPACT_ATOMS: atom_id res chain seq x y z
N MET A 1 16.22 4.84 -5.87
CA MET A 1 16.54 3.90 -4.77
C MET A 1 16.41 2.45 -5.23
N HIS A 2 15.26 2.04 -5.76
CA HIS A 2 15.02 0.68 -6.26
C HIS A 2 16.00 0.20 -7.35
N ASP A 3 16.47 1.07 -8.26
CA ASP A 3 17.49 0.71 -9.27
C ASP A 3 18.86 0.36 -8.68
N ARG A 4 19.11 0.77 -7.44
CA ARG A 4 20.33 0.41 -6.69
C ARG A 4 20.10 -0.76 -5.73
N ASP A 5 19.02 -1.50 -5.94
CA ASP A 5 18.61 -2.63 -5.10
C ASP A 5 18.40 -2.28 -3.62
N ILE A 6 18.02 -1.03 -3.33
CA ILE A 6 17.66 -0.60 -1.97
C ILE A 6 16.15 -0.54 -1.85
N VAL A 7 15.60 -1.10 -0.78
CA VAL A 7 14.19 -0.97 -0.35
C VAL A 7 14.11 -0.10 0.91
N HIS A 8 12.99 0.57 1.13
CA HIS A 8 12.80 1.45 2.29
C HIS A 8 12.04 0.77 3.43
N LEU A 9 10.99 0.03 3.10
CA LEU A 9 10.12 -0.73 4.01
C LEU A 9 9.37 0.10 5.06
N ASP A 10 9.35 1.42 4.93
CA ASP A 10 8.58 2.34 5.79
C ASP A 10 8.18 3.62 5.04
N VAL A 11 7.70 3.44 3.80
CA VAL A 11 7.16 4.54 3.00
C VAL A 11 5.84 5.00 3.63
N LYS A 12 5.83 6.23 4.12
CA LYS A 12 4.67 6.89 4.75
C LYS A 12 4.79 8.41 4.57
N PRO A 13 3.70 9.19 4.73
CA PRO A 13 3.75 10.64 4.52
C PRO A 13 4.79 11.34 5.40
N ASP A 14 4.95 10.89 6.65
CA ASP A 14 5.91 11.44 7.60
C ASP A 14 7.38 11.33 7.12
N ASN A 15 7.66 10.39 6.21
CA ASN A 15 9.00 10.13 5.66
C ASN A 15 9.20 10.76 4.26
N VAL A 16 8.26 11.60 3.81
CA VAL A 16 8.37 12.40 2.58
C VAL A 16 8.53 13.86 2.98
N LEU A 17 9.77 14.34 2.95
CA LEU A 17 10.11 15.72 3.27
C LEU A 17 9.88 16.57 2.02
N VAL A 18 9.13 17.65 2.18
CA VAL A 18 8.80 18.58 1.10
C VAL A 18 9.29 19.96 1.50
N ASP A 19 10.22 20.50 0.71
CA ASP A 19 10.56 21.91 0.75
C ASP A 19 9.57 22.66 -0.15
N CYS A 20 8.86 23.63 0.43
CA CYS A 20 7.84 24.37 -0.28
C CYS A 20 7.85 25.85 0.13
N ARG A 21 7.51 26.68 -0.85
CA ARG A 21 7.24 28.10 -0.63
C ARG A 21 5.78 28.39 -0.96
N ASN A 22 5.20 29.32 -0.20
CA ASN A 22 3.89 29.87 -0.51
C ASN A 22 4.10 31.09 -1.42
N VAL A 23 3.58 31.02 -2.64
CA VAL A 23 3.54 32.15 -3.57
C VAL A 23 2.07 32.52 -3.76
N ASP A 24 1.68 33.68 -3.26
CA ASP A 24 0.29 34.13 -3.17
C ASP A 24 -0.62 33.14 -2.41
N ARG A 25 -1.42 32.34 -3.14
CA ARG A 25 -2.32 31.29 -2.60
C ARG A 25 -1.93 29.88 -3.04
N ASP A 26 -0.85 29.76 -3.80
CA ASP A 26 -0.39 28.50 -4.35
C ASP A 26 0.82 28.00 -3.56
N VAL A 27 0.88 26.69 -3.36
CA VAL A 27 2.03 26.00 -2.78
C VAL A 27 2.94 25.58 -3.93
N VAL A 28 4.14 26.15 -3.99
CA VAL A 28 5.17 25.72 -4.93
C VAL A 28 6.10 24.77 -4.21
N VAL A 29 6.15 23.52 -4.68
CA VAL A 29 7.09 22.52 -4.20
C VAL A 29 8.43 22.74 -4.89
N GLU A 30 9.48 23.01 -4.10
CA GLU A 30 10.84 23.25 -4.61
C GLU A 30 11.66 21.95 -4.61
N GLN A 31 11.49 21.13 -3.58
CA GLN A 31 12.23 19.87 -3.45
C GLN A 31 11.42 18.84 -2.69
N VAL A 32 11.56 17.56 -3.08
CA VAL A 32 11.03 16.42 -2.35
C VAL A 32 12.17 15.45 -2.05
N GLN A 33 12.25 14.97 -0.81
CA GLN A 33 13.23 13.97 -0.38
C GLN A 33 12.57 12.89 0.47
N ILE A 34 13.08 11.66 0.33
CA ILE A 34 12.71 10.54 1.20
C ILE A 34 13.70 10.51 2.37
N SER A 35 13.18 10.38 3.60
CA SER A 35 13.96 10.32 4.84
C SER A 35 13.78 8.99 5.56
N ASP A 36 14.44 8.83 6.72
CA ASP A 36 14.22 7.69 7.64
C ASP A 36 14.52 6.30 7.03
N LEU A 37 15.81 6.06 6.81
CA LEU A 37 16.31 4.81 6.23
C LEU A 37 16.59 3.72 7.28
N GLU A 38 16.02 3.80 8.48
CA GLU A 38 16.28 2.82 9.56
C GLU A 38 15.82 1.40 9.18
N ASN A 39 14.72 1.28 8.45
CA ASN A 39 14.21 0.02 7.93
C ASN A 39 14.76 -0.35 6.54
N ALA A 40 15.59 0.52 5.95
CA ALA A 40 16.07 0.32 4.59
C ALA A 40 17.06 -0.85 4.50
N ALA A 41 17.00 -1.59 3.39
CA ALA A 41 17.84 -2.76 3.18
C ALA A 41 18.34 -2.86 1.74
N TYR A 42 19.56 -3.36 1.57
CA TYR A 42 20.09 -3.75 0.27
C TYR A 42 19.63 -5.17 -0.10
N LEU A 43 18.74 -5.28 -1.08
CA LEU A 43 18.07 -6.49 -1.54
C LEU A 43 18.20 -6.69 -3.06
N PRO A 44 19.38 -7.12 -3.56
CA PRO A 44 19.54 -7.50 -4.95
C PRO A 44 18.73 -8.77 -5.25
N LYS A 45 18.17 -8.87 -6.47
CA LYS A 45 17.45 -10.07 -6.90
C LYS A 45 18.34 -11.33 -6.77
N PRO A 46 17.79 -12.49 -6.34
CA PRO A 46 16.39 -12.77 -6.01
C PRO A 46 16.06 -12.62 -4.51
N ARG A 47 16.83 -11.85 -3.74
CA ARG A 47 16.66 -11.77 -2.28
C ARG A 47 15.36 -11.07 -1.88
N CYS A 48 14.78 -11.52 -0.78
CA CYS A 48 13.64 -10.92 -0.07
C CYS A 48 13.88 -11.00 1.45
N ILE A 49 13.08 -10.28 2.23
CA ILE A 49 13.06 -10.39 3.70
C ILE A 49 11.80 -11.15 4.10
N LYS A 50 11.95 -12.17 4.96
CA LYS A 50 10.86 -12.98 5.52
C LYS A 50 10.80 -12.82 7.04
N GLY A 51 9.62 -12.94 7.65
CA GLY A 51 9.47 -12.95 9.11
C GLY A 51 9.54 -11.57 9.79
N MET A 52 9.89 -10.51 9.07
CA MET A 52 9.98 -9.15 9.59
C MET A 52 8.62 -8.46 9.55
N LEU A 53 8.23 -7.82 10.65
CA LEU A 53 7.06 -6.94 10.71
C LEU A 53 7.52 -5.49 10.49
N ALA A 54 7.86 -5.16 9.24
CA ALA A 54 8.44 -3.86 8.87
C ALA A 54 7.39 -2.78 8.63
N GLY A 55 7.78 -1.52 8.81
CA GLY A 55 7.00 -0.34 8.45
C GLY A 55 5.85 -0.01 9.39
N ASN A 56 5.26 1.17 9.21
CA ASN A 56 4.10 1.62 9.96
C ASN A 56 2.82 0.85 9.56
N ASP A 57 2.02 0.48 10.57
CA ASP A 57 0.80 -0.34 10.41
C ASP A 57 -0.19 0.20 9.38
N ASP A 58 -0.36 1.52 9.28
CA ASP A 58 -1.36 2.14 8.40
C ASP A 58 -0.93 2.19 6.93
N TRP A 59 0.35 1.92 6.65
CA TRP A 59 0.97 1.98 5.32
C TRP A 59 1.54 0.64 4.86
N ARG A 60 1.49 -0.39 5.72
CA ARG A 60 2.08 -1.70 5.46
C ARG A 60 1.33 -2.44 4.36
N CYS A 61 2.05 -3.14 3.50
CA CYS A 61 1.48 -4.01 2.46
C CYS A 61 0.85 -5.31 3.02
N PRO A 62 0.02 -6.03 2.22
CA PRO A 62 -0.64 -7.26 2.66
C PRO A 62 0.35 -8.36 3.06
N GLU A 63 1.39 -8.61 2.26
CA GLU A 63 2.42 -9.60 2.58
C GLU A 63 3.20 -9.25 3.85
N GLY A 64 3.32 -7.96 4.19
CA GLY A 64 3.93 -7.51 5.43
C GLY A 64 3.08 -7.83 6.67
N HIS A 65 1.75 -7.76 6.56
CA HIS A 65 0.86 -8.14 7.67
C HIS A 65 0.96 -9.62 8.03
N VAL A 66 1.27 -10.47 7.05
CA VAL A 66 1.44 -11.92 7.21
C VAL A 66 2.91 -12.35 7.31
N LYS A 67 3.84 -11.38 7.46
CA LYS A 67 5.30 -11.61 7.56
C LYS A 67 5.88 -12.42 6.40
N GLY A 68 5.28 -12.27 5.22
CA GLY A 68 5.70 -12.85 3.96
C GLY A 68 6.96 -12.21 3.39
N GLU A 69 7.11 -12.31 2.07
CA GLU A 69 8.27 -11.86 1.31
C GLU A 69 8.24 -10.36 1.02
N LEU A 70 8.97 -9.59 1.81
CA LEU A 70 9.14 -8.15 1.60
C LEU A 70 10.23 -7.87 0.54
N ASN A 71 9.94 -6.92 -0.36
CA ASN A 71 10.87 -6.45 -1.41
C ASN A 71 10.41 -5.08 -1.98
N LYS A 72 11.00 -4.62 -3.08
CA LYS A 72 10.66 -3.36 -3.78
C LYS A 72 9.15 -3.17 -4.00
N PRO A 73 8.35 -4.19 -4.37
CA PRO A 73 6.90 -4.02 -4.52
C PRO A 73 6.16 -3.68 -3.22
N SER A 74 6.76 -3.96 -2.06
CA SER A 74 6.21 -3.56 -0.76
C SER A 74 6.24 -2.04 -0.61
N ASP A 75 7.33 -1.39 -1.02
CA ASP A 75 7.41 0.09 -1.09
C ASP A 75 6.39 0.67 -2.08
N SER A 76 6.21 0.04 -3.26
CA SER A 76 5.21 0.47 -4.25
C SER A 76 3.79 0.46 -3.67
N TYR A 77 3.44 -0.58 -2.91
CA TYR A 77 2.13 -0.67 -2.27
C TYR A 77 1.91 0.45 -1.25
N SER A 78 2.90 0.66 -0.37
CA SER A 78 2.88 1.73 0.62
C SER A 78 2.80 3.11 -0.05
N PHE A 79 3.53 3.32 -1.16
CA PHE A 79 3.43 4.55 -1.96
C PHE A 79 2.03 4.77 -2.53
N GLY A 80 1.35 3.73 -3.02
CA GLY A 80 -0.04 3.82 -3.45
C GLY A 80 -0.99 4.28 -2.34
N LEU A 81 -0.79 3.82 -1.10
CA LEU A 81 -1.56 4.30 0.05
C LEU A 81 -1.25 5.79 0.36
N VAL A 82 0.01 6.21 0.26
CA VAL A 82 0.40 7.63 0.39
C VAL A 82 -0.28 8.49 -0.67
N CYS A 83 -0.33 8.05 -1.93
CA CYS A 83 -1.04 8.73 -3.00
C CYS A 83 -2.53 8.89 -2.68
N ILE A 84 -3.20 7.83 -2.21
CA ILE A 84 -4.61 7.89 -1.80
C ILE A 84 -4.79 8.92 -0.68
N CYS A 85 -3.90 8.93 0.32
CA CYS A 85 -3.95 9.89 1.41
C CYS A 85 -3.78 11.33 0.92
N ALA A 86 -2.84 11.58 0.01
CA ALA A 86 -2.59 12.91 -0.54
C ALA A 86 -3.80 13.44 -1.34
N VAL A 87 -4.43 12.58 -2.15
CA VAL A 87 -5.58 12.96 -3.00
C VAL A 87 -6.88 13.11 -2.18
N LEU A 88 -7.11 12.23 -1.21
CA LEU A 88 -8.38 12.20 -0.46
C LEU A 88 -8.31 12.92 0.90
N GLY A 89 -7.13 13.30 1.36
CA GLY A 89 -6.91 13.92 2.67
C GLY A 89 -7.22 13.01 3.86
N ARG A 90 -7.18 11.68 3.68
CA ARG A 90 -7.52 10.70 4.74
C ARG A 90 -6.71 9.41 4.65
N VAL A 91 -6.41 8.83 5.81
CA VAL A 91 -5.73 7.53 5.94
C VAL A 91 -6.77 6.40 5.92
N ILE A 92 -6.95 5.74 4.76
CA ILE A 92 -8.03 4.77 4.54
C ILE A 92 -7.89 3.45 5.34
N LEU A 93 -6.68 3.13 5.82
CA LEU A 93 -6.39 1.98 6.69
C LEU A 93 -6.23 2.39 8.17
N GLY A 94 -6.45 3.67 8.48
CA GLY A 94 -6.21 4.26 9.79
C GLY A 94 -7.31 3.95 10.82
N ARG A 95 -7.16 4.55 12.01
CA ARG A 95 -8.02 4.30 13.17
C ARG A 95 -9.27 5.19 13.17
N ASP A 96 -10.32 4.75 12.47
CA ASP A 96 -11.66 5.35 12.51
C ASP A 96 -12.58 4.64 13.54
N ASP A 97 -13.87 5.02 13.57
CA ASP A 97 -14.85 4.43 14.50
C ASP A 97 -15.12 2.95 14.23
N ASP A 98 -15.13 2.54 12.97
CA ASP A 98 -15.29 1.14 12.54
C ASP A 98 -14.10 0.30 13.05
N PHE A 99 -12.87 0.79 12.85
CA PHE A 99 -11.66 0.16 13.37
C PHE A 99 -11.72 0.01 14.90
N ARG A 100 -12.06 1.08 15.62
CA ARG A 100 -12.19 1.06 17.09
C ARG A 100 -13.26 0.07 17.55
N LEU A 101 -14.38 0.01 16.85
CA LEU A 101 -15.46 -0.94 17.14
C LEU A 101 -14.98 -2.38 17.02
N HIS A 102 -14.31 -2.74 15.93
CA HIS A 102 -13.79 -4.09 15.74
C HIS A 102 -12.71 -4.45 16.76
N VAL A 103 -11.80 -3.53 17.09
CA VAL A 103 -10.82 -3.74 18.18
C VAL A 103 -11.51 -3.94 19.53
N SER A 104 -12.56 -3.18 19.84
CA SER A 104 -13.31 -3.34 21.09
C SER A 104 -14.00 -4.71 21.22
N LYS A 105 -14.26 -5.36 20.08
CA LYS A 105 -14.81 -6.72 19.98
C LYS A 105 -13.73 -7.81 19.96
N GLY A 106 -12.46 -7.45 20.11
CA GLY A 106 -11.32 -8.38 20.16
C GLY A 106 -10.67 -8.68 18.82
N ALA A 107 -11.06 -7.99 17.74
CA ALA A 107 -10.41 -8.18 16.44
C ALA A 107 -8.96 -7.62 16.48
N LEU A 108 -8.03 -8.36 15.87
CA LEU A 108 -6.64 -7.93 15.77
C LEU A 108 -6.51 -6.74 14.81
N PRO A 109 -5.81 -5.65 15.20
CA PRO A 109 -5.53 -4.51 14.34
C PRO A 109 -5.03 -4.83 12.93
N ALA A 110 -4.19 -5.85 12.79
CA ALA A 110 -3.65 -6.28 11.51
C ALA A 110 -4.72 -6.93 10.61
N LEU A 111 -5.64 -7.72 11.17
CA LEU A 111 -6.70 -8.38 10.40
C LEU A 111 -7.75 -7.38 9.89
N ILE A 112 -8.07 -6.34 10.67
CA ILE A 112 -8.98 -5.27 10.21
C ILE A 112 -8.37 -4.55 8.99
N ARG A 113 -7.07 -4.23 9.05
CA ARG A 113 -6.37 -3.60 7.92
C ARG A 113 -6.28 -4.52 6.72
N LEU A 114 -5.97 -5.80 6.94
CA LEU A 114 -5.90 -6.78 5.86
C LEU A 114 -7.27 -7.00 5.20
N GLN A 115 -8.36 -7.03 5.98
CA GLN A 115 -9.73 -7.04 5.44
C GLN A 115 -10.00 -5.83 4.56
N ARG A 116 -9.64 -4.62 5.00
CA ARG A 116 -9.77 -3.40 4.19
C ARG A 116 -8.97 -3.50 2.90
N GLN A 117 -7.71 -3.92 2.96
CA GLN A 117 -6.84 -4.06 1.79
C GLN A 117 -7.41 -5.06 0.77
N ILE A 118 -7.90 -6.20 1.24
CA ILE A 118 -8.53 -7.23 0.40
C ILE A 118 -9.83 -6.71 -0.21
N SER A 119 -10.68 -6.04 0.57
CA SER A 119 -11.95 -5.49 0.07
C SER A 119 -11.74 -4.33 -0.92
N TYR A 120 -10.76 -3.46 -0.69
CA TYR A 120 -10.51 -2.29 -1.54
C TYR A 120 -9.77 -2.63 -2.83
N PHE A 121 -8.78 -3.52 -2.78
CA PHE A 121 -7.83 -3.71 -3.88
C PHE A 121 -7.78 -5.14 -4.43
N GLY A 122 -8.49 -6.07 -3.80
CA GLY A 122 -8.41 -7.47 -4.14
C GLY A 122 -9.19 -7.86 -5.39
N ASP A 123 -8.53 -8.61 -6.26
CA ASP A 123 -9.15 -9.49 -7.24
C ASP A 123 -8.65 -10.94 -7.01
N LYS A 124 -9.31 -11.94 -7.61
CA LYS A 124 -8.99 -13.35 -7.35
C LYS A 124 -7.58 -13.72 -7.83
N GLU A 125 -7.11 -13.12 -8.92
CA GLU A 125 -5.77 -13.37 -9.43
C GLU A 125 -4.70 -12.77 -8.53
N GLY A 126 -4.93 -11.56 -8.03
CA GLY A 126 -4.10 -10.86 -7.06
C GLY A 126 -3.98 -11.62 -5.75
N LEU A 127 -5.09 -12.16 -5.23
CA LEU A 127 -5.07 -13.02 -4.04
C LEU A 127 -4.24 -14.29 -4.27
N ASN A 128 -4.46 -14.99 -5.39
CA ASN A 128 -3.69 -16.19 -5.74
C ASN A 128 -2.20 -15.88 -5.92
N GLY A 129 -1.87 -14.68 -6.39
CA GLY A 129 -0.51 -14.18 -6.48
C GLY A 129 0.10 -13.90 -5.11
N LEU A 130 -0.64 -13.18 -4.24
CA LEU A 130 -0.23 -12.91 -2.85
C LEU A 130 0.12 -14.19 -2.11
N MET A 131 -0.70 -15.24 -2.25
CA MET A 131 -0.48 -16.57 -1.64
C MET A 131 0.90 -17.18 -1.95
N LYS A 132 1.56 -16.80 -3.04
CA LYS A 132 2.92 -17.27 -3.37
C LYS A 132 4.01 -16.59 -2.54
N HIS A 133 3.66 -15.52 -1.82
CA HIS A 133 4.58 -14.65 -1.10
C HIS A 133 4.34 -14.60 0.41
N VAL A 134 3.41 -15.39 0.97
CA VAL A 134 3.04 -15.32 2.40
C VAL A 134 3.89 -16.17 3.33
N GLY A 135 5.00 -16.72 2.84
CA GLY A 135 5.85 -17.64 3.59
C GLY A 135 5.23 -19.04 3.73
N ASP A 136 5.85 -19.87 4.58
CA ASP A 136 5.51 -21.29 4.72
C ASP A 136 4.48 -21.55 5.84
N GLU A 137 3.89 -20.50 6.42
CA GLU A 137 2.90 -20.63 7.50
C GLU A 137 1.50 -20.91 6.91
N GLU A 138 1.01 -22.15 7.05
CA GLU A 138 -0.31 -22.58 6.54
C GLU A 138 -1.45 -21.67 7.01
N VAL A 139 -1.37 -21.15 8.24
CA VAL A 139 -2.36 -20.22 8.81
C VAL A 139 -2.55 -18.94 7.99
N ASN A 140 -1.51 -18.49 7.27
CA ASN A 140 -1.62 -17.29 6.43
C ASN A 140 -2.54 -17.52 5.23
N PHE A 141 -2.55 -18.73 4.66
CA PHE A 141 -3.45 -19.08 3.57
C PHE A 141 -4.90 -19.10 4.05
N GLU A 142 -5.16 -19.76 5.18
CA GLU A 142 -6.48 -19.84 5.78
C GLU A 142 -7.05 -18.46 6.11
N VAL A 143 -6.23 -17.59 6.72
CA VAL A 143 -6.63 -16.21 7.03
C VAL A 143 -6.96 -15.43 5.76
N LEU A 144 -6.13 -15.50 4.73
CA LEU A 144 -6.37 -14.75 3.49
C LEU A 144 -7.59 -15.26 2.73
N GLU A 145 -7.84 -16.56 2.70
CA GLU A 145 -9.06 -17.13 2.13
C GLU A 145 -10.30 -16.71 2.90
N MET A 146 -10.25 -16.77 4.24
CA MET A 146 -11.36 -16.34 5.09
C MET A 146 -11.71 -14.86 4.85
N LEU A 147 -10.72 -13.97 4.88
CA LEU A 147 -10.95 -12.53 4.64
C LEU A 147 -11.43 -12.27 3.21
N TRP A 148 -10.99 -13.07 2.24
CA TRP A 148 -11.47 -12.98 0.87
C TRP A 148 -12.95 -13.36 0.79
N GLU A 149 -13.37 -14.51 1.31
CA GLU A 149 -14.76 -14.96 1.23
C GLU A 149 -15.71 -14.03 2.02
N GLU A 150 -15.28 -13.53 3.18
CA GLU A 150 -16.10 -12.61 4.00
C GLU A 150 -16.23 -11.20 3.39
N ARG A 151 -15.36 -10.80 2.45
CA ARG A 151 -15.32 -9.42 1.93
C ARG A 151 -16.63 -8.92 1.33
N ALA A 152 -17.50 -9.84 0.89
CA ALA A 152 -18.78 -9.54 0.25
C ALA A 152 -19.98 -9.72 1.20
N ALA A 153 -19.75 -9.97 2.50
CA ALA A 153 -20.81 -10.09 3.47
C ALA A 153 -21.48 -8.73 3.74
N ASP A 154 -22.80 -8.73 3.95
CA ASP A 154 -23.61 -7.50 4.11
C ASP A 154 -23.17 -6.59 5.27
N TYR A 155 -22.45 -7.14 6.24
CA TYR A 155 -21.93 -6.40 7.40
C TYR A 155 -20.52 -5.82 7.18
N ILE A 156 -19.87 -6.11 6.04
CA ILE A 156 -18.58 -5.52 5.65
C ILE A 156 -18.86 -4.33 4.74
N PRO A 157 -18.64 -3.07 5.21
CA PRO A 157 -19.04 -1.88 4.46
C PRO A 157 -18.03 -1.47 3.38
N TYR A 158 -16.98 -2.27 3.16
CA TYR A 158 -15.85 -1.91 2.30
C TYR A 158 -16.15 -2.25 0.85
N VAL A 159 -16.31 -1.23 0.01
CA VAL A 159 -16.51 -1.40 -1.44
C VAL A 159 -15.18 -1.29 -2.20
N PRO A 160 -15.00 -2.02 -3.32
CA PRO A 160 -13.78 -1.96 -4.12
C PRO A 160 -13.41 -0.53 -4.53
N PHE A 161 -12.12 -0.19 -4.48
CA PHE A 161 -11.63 1.17 -4.80
C PHE A 161 -12.00 1.61 -6.22
N SER A 162 -12.09 0.66 -7.16
CA SER A 162 -12.55 0.91 -8.53
C SER A 162 -13.97 1.47 -8.59
N GLU A 163 -14.80 1.18 -7.59
CA GLU A 163 -16.21 1.59 -7.52
C GLU A 163 -16.41 2.91 -6.77
N TRP A 164 -15.37 3.47 -6.14
CA TRP A 164 -15.50 4.70 -5.35
C TRP A 164 -15.92 5.89 -6.22
N THR A 165 -16.94 6.63 -5.82
CA THR A 165 -17.42 7.80 -6.55
C THR A 165 -16.57 9.04 -6.26
N GLY A 166 -16.45 9.95 -7.22
CA GLY A 166 -15.72 11.21 -7.04
C GLY A 166 -14.19 11.08 -7.06
N VAL A 167 -13.67 9.95 -7.54
CA VAL A 167 -12.24 9.69 -7.72
C VAL A 167 -11.93 9.60 -9.21
N ASP A 168 -10.89 10.31 -9.65
CA ASP A 168 -10.43 10.35 -11.04
C ASP A 168 -10.13 8.95 -11.61
N LEU A 169 -10.45 8.73 -12.89
CA LEU A 169 -10.32 7.43 -13.54
C LEU A 169 -8.86 7.01 -13.75
N ALA A 170 -7.98 7.95 -14.15
CA ALA A 170 -6.55 7.66 -14.30
C ALA A 170 -5.92 7.39 -12.92
N PHE A 171 -6.37 8.09 -11.88
CA PHE A 171 -5.94 7.82 -10.51
C PHE A 171 -6.37 6.42 -10.03
N LYS A 172 -7.61 6.01 -10.29
CA LYS A 172 -8.06 4.64 -9.99
C LYS A 172 -7.22 3.59 -10.69
N ASP A 173 -6.84 3.83 -11.93
CA ASP A 173 -5.99 2.91 -12.69
C ASP A 173 -4.58 2.83 -12.11
N LEU A 174 -3.99 3.97 -11.74
CA LEU A 174 -2.71 4.03 -11.05
C LEU A 174 -2.72 3.21 -9.76
N ILE A 175 -3.75 3.42 -8.92
CA ILE A 175 -3.90 2.71 -7.64
C ILE A 175 -4.12 1.21 -7.86
N ARG A 176 -4.86 0.80 -8.89
CA ARG A 176 -4.99 -0.61 -9.27
C ARG A 176 -3.61 -1.23 -9.57
N GLY A 177 -2.74 -0.48 -10.25
CA GLY A 177 -1.38 -0.91 -10.56
C GLY A 177 -0.45 -0.96 -9.34
N LEU A 178 -0.51 0.04 -8.45
CA LEU A 178 0.36 0.10 -7.26
C LEU A 178 -0.08 -0.85 -6.14
N ASN A 179 -1.39 -0.98 -5.93
CA ASN A 179 -1.98 -1.72 -4.80
C ASN A 179 -2.53 -3.10 -5.18
N ASN A 180 -2.06 -3.69 -6.29
CA ASN A 180 -2.37 -5.09 -6.60
C ASN A 180 -1.94 -6.02 -5.45
N LEU A 181 -2.78 -6.97 -5.06
CA LEU A 181 -2.45 -7.90 -3.98
C LEU A 181 -1.23 -8.77 -4.32
N ASP A 182 -1.03 -9.14 -5.58
CA ASP A 182 0.15 -9.86 -6.05
C ASP A 182 1.36 -8.91 -6.17
N PRO A 183 2.39 -9.05 -5.30
CA PRO A 183 3.59 -8.21 -5.36
C PRO A 183 4.28 -8.23 -6.73
N SER A 184 4.20 -9.33 -7.48
CA SER A 184 4.85 -9.46 -8.80
C SER A 184 4.15 -8.68 -9.91
N ARG A 185 2.89 -8.27 -9.70
CA ARG A 185 2.07 -7.52 -10.66
C ARG A 185 2.01 -6.02 -10.38
N ARG A 186 2.62 -5.56 -9.28
CA ARG A 186 2.63 -4.14 -8.92
C ARG A 186 3.50 -3.34 -9.88
N LEU A 187 3.09 -2.09 -10.14
CA LEU A 187 3.92 -1.14 -10.86
C LEU A 187 5.24 -0.91 -10.11
N THR A 188 6.33 -0.91 -10.85
CA THR A 188 7.63 -0.42 -10.36
C THR A 188 7.62 1.10 -10.27
N ALA A 189 8.56 1.68 -9.54
CA ALA A 189 8.71 3.14 -9.47
C ALA A 189 8.85 3.79 -10.86
N CYS A 190 9.61 3.18 -11.77
CA CYS A 190 9.77 3.70 -13.14
C CYS A 190 8.45 3.63 -13.93
N GLN A 191 7.78 2.48 -13.93
CA GLN A 191 6.47 2.34 -14.61
C GLN A 191 5.41 3.27 -14.02
N THR A 192 5.51 3.56 -12.72
CA THR A 192 4.62 4.49 -12.03
C THR A 192 4.81 5.92 -12.55
N LEU A 193 6.06 6.36 -12.75
CA LEU A 193 6.35 7.68 -13.31
C LEU A 193 5.86 7.82 -14.76
N ASP A 194 5.89 6.74 -15.53
CA ASP A 194 5.40 6.71 -16.92
C ASP A 194 3.86 6.59 -17.02
N HIS A 195 3.15 6.49 -15.90
CA HIS A 195 1.70 6.29 -15.89
C HIS A 195 0.95 7.56 -16.33
N PRO A 196 -0.15 7.46 -17.11
CA PRO A 196 -0.90 8.63 -17.61
C PRO A 196 -1.40 9.61 -16.55
N TRP A 197 -1.55 9.16 -15.30
CA TRP A 197 -1.91 10.04 -14.18
C TRP A 197 -0.84 11.11 -13.88
N PHE A 198 0.42 10.86 -14.23
CA PHE A 198 1.52 11.81 -14.11
C PHE A 198 1.79 12.60 -15.40
N GLU A 199 0.99 12.39 -16.45
CA GLU A 199 1.16 13.12 -17.71
C GLU A 199 1.01 14.63 -17.48
N GLY A 200 1.97 15.41 -17.97
CA GLY A 200 2.00 16.87 -17.79
C GLY A 200 2.67 17.36 -16.50
N VAL A 201 3.17 16.46 -15.65
CA VAL A 201 4.08 16.81 -14.56
C VAL A 201 5.51 16.84 -15.11
N GLU A 202 6.16 18.01 -15.11
CA GLU A 202 7.57 18.10 -15.51
C GLU A 202 8.45 17.40 -14.48
N SER A 203 9.22 16.40 -14.93
CA SER A 203 10.29 15.81 -14.14
C SER A 203 11.39 16.85 -13.96
N ALA A 204 11.70 17.22 -12.72
CA ALA A 204 12.83 18.08 -12.38
C ALA A 204 14.18 17.42 -12.68
#